data_AF-A0AA90PT66-F1
#
_entry.id   AF-A0AA90PT66-F1
#
_cell.length_a   1.000
_cell.length_b   1.000
_cell.length_c   1.000
_cell.angle_alpha   90.00
_cell.angle_beta   90.00
_cell.angle_gamma   90.00
#
_symmetry.space_group_name_H-M   'P 1'
#
loop_
_entity.id
_entity.type
_entity.pdbx_description
1 polymer ?
#
loop_
_entity_poly.entity_id
_entity_poly.type
_entity_poly.pdbx_seq_one_letter_code
_entity_poly.pdbx_strand_id
1 'polypeptide(L)'
;MLAILREWFDLRHDQDESEVIDRSIRGGARIGGTNLWVLFFAILIASVGLNVNSTAVVIGAMLISPLMGPLLAIGYGAGTSDSRLIRDAGRGLAVFVLLSVVTSTAYFYLSPLSEAHTELLARTSPTLWDVLIAFFGGCAGIIAHTRKDISTIIPGAAIATALMPPLCTVGYGLANGHWNFAAGAAYLFVINAFFIALATYLFVKLLRLPEHKEADPGRRVRVHVAIGLCMLMLTVPSAFLAYRLVQDQLFLAASKEVIATLERQEGVLVLSKETSLAQRRLSIVVGGDPVPPAEQARLQRRLQSKGFVQATLQLRNVGEKLDVAALREQLRRELQADRAGPEAVRDEALSAMRIELAKTTQQRALQAQLVKELLAAYPTISTIAVGDGVGRARDAQSQGPVLVLAIEATPALALEDLARIRAGLAARFPDRAVAVQQALQPAPPRQIARNGNRRSS
;
A
#
# COMPACT_ATOMS: atom_id res chain seq x y z
N MET A 1 -31.85 7.88 27.93
CA MET A 1 -31.04 7.66 26.70
C MET A 1 -30.21 8.89 26.34
N LEU A 2 -30.80 10.06 26.08
CA LEU A 2 -30.05 11.30 25.76
C LEU A 2 -29.06 11.77 26.86
N ALA A 3 -29.40 11.59 28.15
CA ALA A 3 -28.50 11.94 29.25
C ALA A 3 -27.25 11.04 29.31
N ILE A 4 -27.43 9.73 29.10
CA ILE A 4 -26.34 8.73 29.06
C ILE A 4 -25.44 8.98 27.84
N LEU A 5 -26.03 9.27 26.68
CA LEU A 5 -25.27 9.67 25.48
C LEU A 5 -24.47 10.95 25.72
N ARG A 6 -25.04 11.93 26.43
CA ARG A 6 -24.33 13.18 26.75
C ARG A 6 -23.15 12.94 27.67
N GLU A 7 -23.28 12.03 28.62
CA GLU A 7 -22.22 11.65 29.55
C GLU A 7 -21.10 10.86 28.86
N TRP A 8 -21.45 9.95 27.94
CA TRP A 8 -20.46 9.17 27.16
C TRP A 8 -19.71 10.00 26.11
N PHE A 9 -20.34 11.03 25.54
CA PHE A 9 -19.73 11.92 24.55
C PHE A 9 -19.27 13.26 25.14
N ASP A 10 -19.22 13.41 26.48
CA ASP A 10 -18.69 14.64 27.09
C ASP A 10 -17.16 14.69 26.98
N LEU A 11 -16.70 15.41 25.97
CA LEU A 11 -15.27 15.60 25.70
C LEU A 11 -14.56 16.49 26.72
N ARG A 12 -15.21 16.98 27.78
CA ARG A 12 -14.60 17.86 28.79
C ARG A 12 -14.21 17.14 30.07
N HIS A 13 -14.77 15.96 30.31
CA HIS A 13 -14.54 15.23 31.56
C HIS A 13 -13.08 14.80 31.75
N ASP A 14 -12.43 14.41 30.66
CA ASP A 14 -11.05 13.91 30.57
C ASP A 14 -10.07 14.92 29.91
N GLN A 15 -10.50 16.18 29.77
CA GLN A 15 -9.69 17.24 29.19
C GLN A 15 -8.54 17.64 30.11
N ASP A 16 -7.34 17.80 29.53
CA ASP A 16 -6.16 18.25 30.27
C ASP A 16 -6.17 19.76 30.55
N GLU A 17 -5.28 20.21 31.45
CA GLU A 17 -5.13 21.62 31.76
C GLU A 17 -4.69 22.41 30.52
N SER A 18 -5.27 23.60 30.34
CA SER A 18 -5.06 24.38 29.12
C SER A 18 -3.59 24.75 28.88
N GLU A 19 -2.79 24.91 29.94
CA GLU A 19 -1.35 25.16 29.85
C GLU A 19 -0.56 23.94 29.36
N VAL A 20 -0.97 22.73 29.76
CA VAL A 20 -0.34 21.48 29.31
C VAL A 20 -0.65 21.23 27.84
N ILE A 21 -1.90 21.47 27.43
CA ILE A 21 -2.34 21.40 26.04
C ILE A 21 -1.56 22.40 25.17
N ASP A 22 -1.46 23.67 25.58
CA ASP A 22 -0.71 24.70 24.86
C ASP A 22 0.77 24.31 24.71
N ARG A 23 1.40 23.82 25.79
CA ARG A 23 2.79 23.37 25.77
C ARG A 23 3.02 22.17 24.84
N SER A 24 2.09 21.22 24.83
CA SER A 24 2.13 20.03 23.97
C SER A 24 2.06 20.42 22.48
N ILE A 25 1.08 21.24 22.11
CA ILE A 25 0.88 21.70 20.73
C ILE A 25 2.05 22.56 20.25
N ARG A 26 2.51 23.51 21.08
CA ARG A 26 3.70 24.32 20.77
C ARG A 26 4.95 23.47 20.64
N GLY A 27 5.12 22.46 21.50
CA GLY A 27 6.23 21.51 21.44
C GLY A 27 6.28 20.77 20.10
N GLY A 28 5.14 20.30 19.61
CA GLY A 28 5.01 19.64 18.31
C GLY A 28 5.31 20.54 17.11
N ALA A 29 5.08 21.85 17.21
CA ALA A 29 5.33 22.81 16.14
C ALA A 29 6.74 23.44 16.14
N ARG A 30 7.60 23.09 17.11
CA ARG A 30 8.95 23.66 17.19
C ARG A 30 9.81 23.24 16.00
N ILE A 31 10.42 24.24 15.38
CA ILE A 31 11.51 24.07 14.43
C ILE A 31 12.76 23.73 15.26
N GLY A 32 13.20 22.48 15.23
CA GLY A 32 14.33 22.00 16.01
C GLY A 32 15.06 20.86 15.31
N GLY A 33 16.36 20.72 15.60
CA GLY A 33 17.24 19.76 14.92
C GLY A 33 16.69 18.34 14.92
N THR A 34 16.22 17.82 16.05
CA THR A 34 15.64 16.47 16.15
C THR A 34 14.46 16.27 15.20
N ASN A 35 13.50 17.22 15.18
CA ASN A 35 12.34 17.12 14.29
C ASN A 35 12.74 17.17 12.81
N LEU A 36 13.72 18.01 12.46
CA LEU A 36 14.23 18.10 11.08
C LEU A 36 14.94 16.81 10.65
N TRP A 37 15.79 16.23 11.52
CA TRP A 37 16.46 14.96 11.24
C TRP A 37 15.47 13.80 11.13
N VAL A 38 14.51 13.71 12.05
CA VAL A 38 13.46 12.67 11.98
C VAL A 38 12.64 12.83 10.70
N LEU A 39 12.26 14.06 10.32
CA LEU A 39 11.57 14.32 9.07
C LEU A 39 12.41 13.92 7.85
N PHE A 40 13.69 14.27 7.83
CA PHE A 40 14.62 13.90 6.75
C PHE A 40 14.65 12.38 6.55
N PHE A 41 14.86 11.61 7.63
CA PHE A 41 14.87 10.15 7.54
C PHE A 41 13.49 9.57 7.20
N ALA A 42 12.41 10.13 7.75
CA ALA A 42 11.06 9.71 7.41
C ALA A 42 10.77 9.86 5.92
N ILE A 43 11.17 10.98 5.29
CA ILE A 43 10.97 11.22 3.86
C ILE A 43 11.82 10.27 3.01
N LEU A 44 13.05 9.95 3.42
CA LEU A 44 13.86 8.93 2.74
C LEU A 44 13.20 7.56 2.81
N ILE A 45 12.76 7.14 4.00
CA ILE A 45 12.06 5.85 4.18
C ILE A 45 10.76 5.82 3.37
N ALA A 46 10.02 6.94 3.33
CA ALA A 46 8.81 7.08 2.53
C ALA A 46 9.09 6.92 1.03
N SER A 47 10.15 7.58 0.54
CA SER A 47 10.53 7.57 -0.87
C SER A 47 11.00 6.17 -1.29
N VAL A 48 11.77 5.49 -0.42
CA VAL A 48 12.11 4.06 -0.59
C VAL A 48 10.84 3.21 -0.58
N GLY A 49 9.93 3.43 0.37
CA GLY A 49 8.66 2.69 0.48
C GLY A 49 7.78 2.82 -0.76
N LEU A 50 7.70 4.02 -1.33
CA LEU A 50 7.01 4.29 -2.59
C LEU A 50 7.69 3.59 -3.76
N ASN A 51 9.03 3.58 -3.78
CA ASN A 51 9.81 2.89 -4.80
C ASN A 51 9.60 1.37 -4.78
N VAL A 52 9.64 0.74 -3.60
CA VAL A 52 9.40 -0.70 -3.46
C VAL A 52 7.91 -1.06 -3.42
N ASN A 53 7.01 -0.10 -3.69
CA ASN A 53 5.56 -0.26 -3.66
C ASN A 53 5.05 -0.93 -2.36
N SER A 54 5.60 -0.52 -1.20
CA SER A 54 5.29 -1.07 0.12
C SER A 54 4.53 -0.07 0.98
N THR A 55 3.21 -0.22 1.01
CA THR A 55 2.31 0.60 1.84
C THR A 55 2.69 0.53 3.33
N ALA A 56 3.16 -0.62 3.83
CA ALA A 56 3.57 -0.78 5.22
C ALA A 56 4.77 0.10 5.60
N VAL A 57 5.79 0.18 4.72
CA VAL A 57 6.97 1.03 4.94
C VAL A 57 6.57 2.51 4.90
N VAL A 58 5.71 2.87 3.94
CA VAL A 58 5.19 4.23 3.81
C VAL A 58 4.40 4.62 5.08
N ILE A 59 3.56 3.75 5.61
CA ILE A 59 2.83 3.97 6.88
C ILE A 59 3.80 4.08 8.07
N GLY A 60 4.82 3.23 8.15
CA GLY A 60 5.83 3.31 9.21
C GLY A 60 6.54 4.66 9.23
N ALA A 61 6.88 5.18 8.05
CA ALA A 61 7.51 6.49 7.91
C ALA A 61 6.53 7.65 8.23
N MET A 62 5.24 7.49 7.95
CA MET A 62 4.20 8.47 8.34
C MET A 62 4.10 8.61 9.86
N LEU A 63 4.13 7.49 10.59
CA LEU A 63 3.97 7.46 12.06
C LEU A 63 5.07 8.21 12.81
N ILE A 64 6.29 8.22 12.27
CA ILE A 64 7.42 8.90 12.90
C ILE A 64 7.56 10.36 12.46
N SER A 65 6.83 10.80 11.42
CA SER A 65 6.99 12.12 10.83
C SER A 65 6.37 13.24 11.68
N PRO A 66 7.11 14.31 12.01
CA PRO A 66 6.61 15.41 12.83
C PRO A 66 5.72 16.42 12.07
N LEU A 67 5.28 16.12 10.84
CA LEU A 67 4.46 17.02 10.01
C LEU A 67 3.11 17.41 10.64
N MET A 68 2.58 16.58 11.54
CA MET A 68 1.32 16.84 12.23
C MET A 68 1.36 18.09 13.11
N GLY A 69 2.48 18.31 13.83
CA GLY A 69 2.59 19.33 14.87
C GLY A 69 2.30 20.76 14.38
N PRO A 70 2.97 21.24 13.31
CA PRO A 70 2.71 22.57 12.76
C PRO A 70 1.26 22.79 12.30
N LEU A 71 0.60 21.79 11.70
CA LEU A 71 -0.79 21.93 11.24
C LEU A 71 -1.78 22.04 12.39
N LEU A 72 -1.61 21.21 13.43
CA LEU A 72 -2.40 21.32 14.66
C LEU A 72 -2.16 22.68 15.34
N ALA A 73 -0.92 23.17 15.37
CA ALA A 73 -0.61 24.47 15.96
C ALA A 73 -1.22 25.65 15.19
N ILE A 74 -1.31 25.59 13.86
CA ILE A 74 -2.01 26.61 13.06
C ILE A 74 -3.50 26.64 13.43
N GLY A 75 -4.17 25.48 13.44
CA GLY A 75 -5.59 25.40 13.80
C GLY A 75 -5.86 25.79 15.25
N TYR A 76 -4.99 25.39 16.17
CA TYR A 76 -5.07 25.74 17.58
C TYR A 76 -4.83 27.24 17.82
N GLY A 77 -3.81 27.82 17.18
CA GLY A 77 -3.54 29.25 17.24
C GLY A 77 -4.72 30.07 16.69
N ALA A 78 -5.37 29.60 15.62
CA ALA A 78 -6.56 30.25 15.11
C ALA A 78 -7.77 30.11 16.05
N GLY A 79 -7.91 28.99 16.77
CA GLY A 79 -9.00 28.77 17.74
C GLY A 79 -8.83 29.56 19.04
N THR A 80 -7.59 29.72 19.50
CA THR A 80 -7.20 30.46 20.71
C THR A 80 -6.87 31.94 20.45
N SER A 81 -6.98 32.38 19.20
CA SER A 81 -6.66 33.74 18.74
C SER A 81 -5.19 34.17 18.93
N ASP A 82 -4.24 33.23 18.92
CA ASP A 82 -2.79 33.50 18.99
C ASP A 82 -2.17 33.63 17.60
N SER A 83 -2.07 34.88 17.11
CA SER A 83 -1.43 35.19 15.83
C SER A 83 0.07 34.88 15.77
N ARG A 84 0.78 34.90 16.90
CA ARG A 84 2.21 34.59 16.92
C ARG A 84 2.42 33.11 16.66
N LEU A 85 1.62 32.26 17.32
CA LEU A 85 1.64 30.83 17.10
C LEU A 85 1.32 30.46 15.66
N ILE A 86 0.30 31.07 15.04
CA ILE A 86 -0.03 30.83 13.62
C ILE A 86 1.15 31.16 12.72
N ARG A 87 1.81 32.30 12.94
CA ARG A 87 2.96 32.73 12.13
C ARG A 87 4.16 31.80 12.30
N ASP A 88 4.47 31.41 13.52
CA ASP A 88 5.62 30.56 13.82
C ASP A 88 5.40 29.12 13.35
N ALA A 89 4.19 28.57 13.56
CA ALA A 89 3.80 27.27 13.04
C ALA A 89 3.73 27.26 11.50
N GLY A 90 3.26 28.34 10.87
CA GLY A 90 3.26 28.49 9.41
C GLY A 90 4.68 28.52 8.81
N ARG A 91 5.61 29.22 9.46
CA ARG A 91 7.03 29.20 9.09
C ARG A 91 7.63 27.80 9.26
N GLY A 92 7.32 27.11 10.36
CA GLY A 92 7.79 25.75 10.60
C GLY A 92 7.26 24.76 9.56
N LEU A 93 5.98 24.86 9.22
CA LEU A 93 5.37 24.06 8.16
C LEU A 93 6.06 24.30 6.81
N ALA A 94 6.35 25.55 6.45
CA ALA A 94 7.07 25.87 5.22
C ALA A 94 8.47 25.25 5.19
N VAL A 95 9.22 25.29 6.29
CA VAL A 95 10.53 24.62 6.41
C VAL A 95 10.39 23.11 6.26
N PHE A 96 9.38 22.50 6.89
CA PHE A 96 9.16 21.05 6.81
C PHE A 96 8.77 20.61 5.40
N VAL A 97 7.89 21.37 4.72
CA VAL A 97 7.50 21.13 3.34
C VAL A 97 8.71 21.26 2.41
N LEU A 98 9.50 22.34 2.55
CA LEU A 98 10.69 22.55 1.75
C LEU A 98 11.69 21.41 1.93
N LEU A 99 11.98 21.03 3.19
CA LEU A 99 12.88 19.92 3.48
C LEU A 99 12.37 18.60 2.87
N SER A 100 11.06 18.34 2.98
CA SER A 100 10.43 17.14 2.43
C SER A 100 10.54 17.07 0.91
N VAL A 101 10.25 18.17 0.23
CA VAL A 101 10.34 18.26 -1.23
C VAL A 101 11.78 18.15 -1.69
N VAL A 102 12.72 18.89 -1.09
CA VAL A 102 14.14 18.83 -1.45
C VAL A 102 14.70 17.42 -1.24
N THR A 103 14.40 16.78 -0.11
CA THR A 103 14.90 15.44 0.22
C THR A 103 14.36 14.37 -0.73
N SER A 104 13.04 14.39 -1.00
CA SER A 104 12.42 13.44 -1.93
C SER A 104 12.85 13.69 -3.38
N THR A 105 12.96 14.94 -3.83
CA THR A 105 13.50 15.27 -5.17
C THR A 105 14.93 14.79 -5.31
N ALA A 106 15.81 15.04 -4.32
CA ALA A 106 17.18 14.56 -4.36
C ALA A 106 17.25 13.02 -4.44
N TYR A 107 16.42 12.33 -3.65
CA TYR A 107 16.32 10.87 -3.68
C TYR A 107 15.89 10.35 -5.06
N PHE A 108 14.79 10.86 -5.62
CA PHE A 108 14.26 10.40 -6.91
C PHE A 108 15.12 10.84 -8.11
N TYR A 109 15.90 11.92 -7.97
CA TYR A 109 16.87 12.32 -8.99
C TYR A 109 18.10 11.40 -9.01
N LEU A 110 18.55 10.95 -7.84
CA LEU A 110 19.68 10.03 -7.69
C LEU A 110 19.31 8.56 -7.97
N SER A 111 18.05 8.20 -7.74
CA SER A 111 17.54 6.84 -7.95
C SER A 111 17.13 6.65 -9.42
N PRO A 112 17.71 5.68 -10.15
CA PRO A 112 17.35 5.43 -11.54
C PRO A 112 15.99 4.72 -11.61
N LEU A 113 14.90 5.49 -11.59
CA LEU A 113 13.54 4.96 -11.68
C LEU A 113 12.86 5.51 -12.93
N SER A 114 12.65 4.61 -13.89
CA SER A 114 12.05 4.93 -15.19
C SER A 114 10.54 4.66 -15.24
N GLU A 115 9.97 4.02 -14.21
CA GLU A 115 8.56 3.64 -14.17
C GLU A 115 7.85 4.18 -12.93
N ALA A 116 6.75 4.91 -13.16
CA ALA A 116 5.88 5.39 -12.08
C ALA A 116 5.11 4.22 -11.47
N HIS A 117 5.49 3.79 -10.27
CA HIS A 117 4.78 2.72 -9.56
C HIS A 117 3.34 3.11 -9.17
N THR A 118 2.46 2.12 -9.09
CA THR A 118 1.01 2.28 -8.89
C THR A 118 0.66 3.11 -7.64
N GLU A 119 1.44 3.00 -6.56
CA GLU A 119 1.25 3.80 -5.33
C GLU A 119 1.53 5.29 -5.54
N LEU A 120 2.49 5.67 -6.41
CA LEU A 120 2.74 7.08 -6.75
C LEU A 120 1.59 7.66 -7.58
N LEU A 121 1.11 6.89 -8.57
CA LEU A 121 0.01 7.28 -9.45
C LEU A 121 -1.33 7.38 -8.71
N ALA A 122 -1.55 6.53 -7.70
CA ALA A 122 -2.75 6.59 -6.86
C ALA A 122 -2.83 7.87 -6.00
N ARG A 123 -1.71 8.60 -5.85
CA ARG A 123 -1.60 9.81 -5.00
C ARG A 123 -1.49 11.13 -5.78
N THR A 124 -1.61 11.10 -7.11
CA THR A 124 -1.63 12.30 -7.96
C THR A 124 -3.02 12.89 -8.17
N SER A 125 -4.06 12.09 -7.95
CA SER A 125 -5.45 12.48 -8.15
C SER A 125 -6.14 12.65 -6.80
N PRO A 126 -6.51 13.87 -6.40
CA PRO A 126 -7.12 14.10 -5.11
C PRO A 126 -8.55 13.51 -5.10
N THR A 127 -8.91 12.82 -4.02
CA THR A 127 -10.23 12.20 -3.87
C THR A 127 -11.03 12.80 -2.71
N LEU A 128 -12.35 12.61 -2.76
CA LEU A 128 -13.21 13.03 -1.65
C LEU A 128 -12.86 12.28 -0.35
N TRP A 129 -12.37 11.05 -0.47
CA TRP A 129 -11.96 10.24 0.66
C TRP A 129 -10.75 10.84 1.40
N ASP A 130 -9.77 11.38 0.68
CA ASP A 130 -8.62 12.05 1.29
C ASP A 130 -9.04 13.24 2.15
N VAL A 131 -10.03 14.02 1.66
CA VAL A 131 -10.59 15.18 2.38
C VAL A 131 -11.28 14.75 3.68
N LEU A 132 -12.09 13.69 3.62
CA LEU A 132 -12.77 13.15 4.80
C LEU A 132 -11.77 12.60 5.82
N ILE A 133 -10.76 11.86 5.35
CA ILE A 133 -9.68 11.32 6.19
C ILE A 133 -8.91 12.47 6.86
N ALA A 134 -8.55 13.52 6.12
CA ALA A 134 -7.84 14.68 6.66
C ALA A 134 -8.68 15.41 7.72
N PHE A 135 -9.98 15.64 7.46
CA PHE A 135 -10.87 16.29 8.41
C PHE A 135 -11.05 15.48 9.70
N PHE A 136 -11.43 14.21 9.59
CA PHE A 136 -11.62 13.36 10.78
C PHE A 136 -10.31 13.04 11.49
N GLY A 137 -9.21 12.90 10.76
CA GLY A 137 -7.86 12.80 11.31
C GLY A 137 -7.50 14.03 12.13
N GLY A 138 -7.78 15.23 11.61
CA GLY A 138 -7.62 16.49 12.34
C GLY A 138 -8.46 16.56 13.62
N CYS A 139 -9.73 16.14 13.57
CA CYS A 139 -10.60 16.04 14.75
C CYS A 139 -10.01 15.08 15.79
N ALA A 140 -9.60 13.88 15.39
CA ALA A 140 -9.00 12.90 16.29
C ALA A 140 -7.66 13.39 16.86
N GLY A 141 -6.86 14.11 16.06
CA GLY A 141 -5.58 14.68 16.45
C GLY A 141 -5.72 15.69 17.57
N ILE A 142 -6.60 16.68 17.41
CA ILE A 142 -6.81 17.68 18.46
C ILE A 142 -7.47 17.09 19.71
N ILE A 143 -8.41 16.14 19.56
CA ILE A 143 -8.97 15.43 20.72
C ILE A 143 -7.84 14.75 21.48
N ALA A 144 -7.00 13.93 20.84
CA ALA A 144 -5.90 13.24 21.53
C ALA A 144 -4.90 14.19 22.17
N HIS A 145 -4.58 15.33 21.54
CA HIS A 145 -3.69 16.34 22.12
C HIS A 145 -4.30 17.12 23.30
N THR A 146 -5.60 16.98 23.56
CA THR A 146 -6.29 17.64 24.67
C THR A 146 -6.55 16.69 25.85
N ARG A 147 -5.99 15.47 25.84
CA ARG A 147 -6.25 14.41 26.84
C ARG A 147 -5.02 14.07 27.66
N LYS A 148 -5.25 13.68 28.91
CA LYS A 148 -4.20 13.32 29.88
C LYS A 148 -3.46 12.02 29.52
N ASP A 149 -4.17 11.01 29.00
CA ASP A 149 -3.65 9.62 28.91
C ASP A 149 -3.77 8.96 27.52
N ILE A 150 -3.92 9.73 26.43
CA ILE A 150 -4.06 9.16 25.08
C ILE A 150 -2.75 9.24 24.28
N SER A 151 -2.32 8.10 23.74
CA SER A 151 -1.21 8.04 22.79
C SER A 151 -1.53 8.84 21.53
N THR A 152 -0.76 9.90 21.25
CA THR A 152 -0.89 10.73 20.05
C THR A 152 -0.59 9.99 18.74
N ILE A 153 -0.11 8.74 18.83
CA ILE A 153 0.32 7.89 17.71
C ILE A 153 -0.84 7.53 16.78
N ILE A 154 -2.02 7.19 17.32
CA ILE A 154 -3.13 6.65 16.50
C ILE A 154 -3.75 7.74 15.60
N PRO A 155 -4.12 8.93 16.11
CA PRO A 155 -4.58 10.01 15.24
C PRO A 155 -3.45 10.61 14.37
N GLY A 156 -2.22 10.60 14.89
CA GLY A 156 -1.04 11.01 14.13
C GLY A 156 -0.82 10.17 12.88
N ALA A 157 -1.11 8.86 12.95
CA ALA A 157 -1.11 7.97 11.80
C ALA A 157 -2.07 8.45 10.70
N ALA A 158 -3.31 8.78 11.05
CA ALA A 158 -4.34 9.20 10.11
C ALA A 158 -4.05 10.57 9.48
N ILE A 159 -3.41 11.48 10.22
CA ILE A 159 -2.98 12.79 9.67
C ILE A 159 -1.78 12.61 8.74
N ALA A 160 -0.80 11.82 9.15
CA ALA A 160 0.41 11.63 8.36
C ALA A 160 0.16 10.85 7.06
N THR A 161 -0.86 9.98 7.02
CA THR A 161 -1.28 9.28 5.79
C THR A 161 -1.79 10.22 4.70
N ALA A 162 -2.41 11.34 5.10
CA ALA A 162 -2.93 12.34 4.18
C ALA A 162 -1.86 13.33 3.69
N LEU A 163 -0.70 13.42 4.34
CA LEU A 163 0.27 14.51 4.11
C LEU A 163 1.59 14.05 3.51
N MET A 164 2.14 12.93 4.00
CA MET A 164 3.51 12.55 3.66
C MET A 164 3.67 12.02 2.22
N PRO A 165 2.78 11.13 1.69
CA PRO A 165 2.87 10.68 0.31
C PRO A 165 2.73 11.81 -0.71
N PRO A 166 1.75 12.73 -0.60
CA PRO A 166 1.66 13.86 -1.53
C PRO A 166 2.95 14.67 -1.63
N LEU A 167 3.63 14.94 -0.51
CA LEU A 167 4.92 15.65 -0.54
C LEU A 167 6.02 14.85 -1.25
N CYS A 168 6.07 13.54 -1.06
CA CYS A 168 7.03 12.68 -1.77
C CYS A 168 6.72 12.60 -3.27
N THR A 169 5.44 12.56 -3.64
CA THR A 169 4.97 12.58 -5.04
C THR A 169 5.27 13.92 -5.70
N VAL A 170 5.19 15.04 -4.98
CA VAL A 170 5.69 16.35 -5.45
C VAL A 170 7.18 16.25 -5.78
N GLY A 171 7.97 15.67 -4.86
CA GLY A 171 9.41 15.50 -5.08
C GLY A 171 9.74 14.64 -6.30
N TYR A 172 9.02 13.52 -6.48
CA TYR A 172 9.10 12.65 -7.64
C TYR A 172 8.75 13.38 -8.95
N GLY A 173 7.64 14.15 -8.95
CA GLY A 173 7.20 14.90 -10.12
C GLY A 173 8.20 15.98 -10.53
N LEU A 174 8.83 16.65 -9.56
CA LEU A 174 9.91 17.61 -9.81
C LEU A 174 11.18 16.94 -10.34
N ALA A 175 11.58 15.80 -9.77
CA ALA A 175 12.77 15.06 -10.20
C ALA A 175 12.68 14.57 -11.66
N ASN A 176 11.50 14.13 -12.08
CA ASN A 176 11.26 13.56 -13.41
C ASN A 176 10.70 14.55 -14.45
N GLY A 177 10.51 15.83 -14.09
CA GLY A 177 9.94 16.86 -14.98
C GLY A 177 8.42 16.73 -15.25
N HIS A 178 7.71 15.90 -14.49
CA HIS A 178 6.26 15.71 -14.59
C HIS A 178 5.49 16.77 -13.79
N TRP A 179 5.46 18.00 -14.29
CA TRP A 179 4.83 19.15 -13.62
C TRP A 179 3.35 18.94 -13.25
N ASN A 180 2.59 18.24 -14.10
CA ASN A 180 1.18 17.94 -13.84
C ASN A 180 1.00 17.04 -12.61
N PHE A 181 1.89 16.07 -12.42
CA PHE A 181 1.85 15.16 -11.25
C PHE A 181 2.26 15.90 -9.98
N ALA A 182 3.31 16.72 -10.06
CA ALA A 182 3.73 17.56 -8.94
C ALA A 182 2.62 18.54 -8.53
N ALA A 183 1.96 19.19 -9.49
CA ALA A 183 0.86 20.11 -9.21
C ALA A 183 -0.34 19.41 -8.58
N GLY A 184 -0.73 18.22 -9.07
CA GLY A 184 -1.83 17.42 -8.50
C GLY A 184 -1.55 16.96 -7.07
N ALA A 185 -0.33 16.51 -6.78
CA ALA A 185 0.08 16.09 -5.45
C ALA A 185 0.23 17.28 -4.47
N ALA A 186 0.79 18.40 -4.92
CA ALA A 186 0.86 19.63 -4.12
C ALA A 186 -0.53 20.14 -3.78
N TYR A 187 -1.46 20.05 -4.74
CA TYR A 187 -2.84 20.40 -4.55
C TYR A 187 -3.54 19.53 -3.49
N LEU A 188 -3.34 18.21 -3.54
CA LEU A 188 -3.83 17.29 -2.52
C LEU A 188 -3.28 17.62 -1.13
N PHE A 189 -1.98 17.92 -1.01
CA PHE A 189 -1.36 18.33 0.24
C PHE A 189 -2.01 19.59 0.83
N VAL A 190 -2.21 20.63 0.02
CA VAL A 190 -2.79 21.90 0.46
C VAL A 190 -4.22 21.72 0.98
N ILE A 191 -5.05 20.94 0.28
CA ILE A 191 -6.42 20.65 0.73
C ILE A 191 -6.40 19.90 2.06
N ASN A 192 -5.58 18.85 2.18
CA ASN A 192 -5.52 18.05 3.40
C ASN A 192 -5.04 18.89 4.59
N ALA A 193 -3.99 19.68 4.40
CA ALA A 193 -3.49 20.63 5.40
C ALA A 193 -4.59 21.60 5.87
N PHE A 194 -5.39 22.14 4.93
CA PHE A 194 -6.50 23.03 5.25
C PHE A 194 -7.57 22.35 6.12
N PHE A 195 -8.05 21.16 5.73
CA PHE A 195 -9.10 20.47 6.48
C PHE A 195 -8.65 20.01 7.86
N ILE A 196 -7.37 19.65 8.02
CA ILE A 196 -6.79 19.37 9.34
C ILE A 196 -6.81 20.62 10.23
N ALA A 197 -6.34 21.76 9.71
CA ALA A 197 -6.33 23.02 10.46
C ALA A 197 -7.76 23.50 10.80
N LEU A 198 -8.71 23.35 9.86
CA LEU A 198 -10.12 23.68 10.06
C LEU A 198 -10.76 22.79 11.13
N ALA A 199 -10.56 21.47 11.05
CA ALA A 199 -11.05 20.52 12.06
C ALA A 199 -10.53 20.88 13.46
N THR A 200 -9.23 21.16 13.55
CA THR A 200 -8.57 21.58 14.79
C THR A 200 -9.21 22.86 15.34
N TYR A 201 -9.40 23.89 14.51
CA TYR A 201 -10.06 25.13 14.91
C TYR A 201 -11.47 24.90 15.47
N LEU A 202 -12.30 24.13 14.76
CA LEU A 202 -13.68 23.87 15.16
C LEU A 202 -13.73 23.16 16.53
N PHE A 203 -12.86 22.17 16.73
CA PHE A 203 -12.79 21.42 17.99
C PHE A 203 -12.21 22.25 19.13
N VAL A 204 -11.26 23.15 18.87
CA VAL A 204 -10.77 24.09 19.89
C VAL A 204 -11.88 25.02 20.37
N LYS A 205 -12.72 25.52 19.47
CA LYS A 205 -13.92 26.31 19.83
C LYS A 205 -14.97 25.46 20.54
N LEU A 206 -15.17 24.20 20.13
CA LEU A 206 -16.11 23.25 20.76
C LEU A 206 -15.72 22.92 22.21
N LEU A 207 -14.42 22.69 22.44
CA LEU A 207 -13.82 22.43 23.74
C LEU A 207 -13.71 23.69 24.62
N ARG A 208 -14.01 24.88 24.08
CA ARG A 208 -13.98 26.17 24.79
C ARG A 208 -12.63 26.44 25.48
N LEU A 209 -11.54 26.09 24.79
CA LEU A 209 -10.20 26.38 25.28
C LEU A 209 -10.01 27.90 25.44
N PRO A 210 -9.28 28.34 26.49
CA PRO A 210 -9.13 29.76 26.79
C PRO A 210 -8.42 30.50 25.66
N GLU A 211 -8.96 31.64 25.27
CA GLU A 211 -8.31 32.53 24.32
C GLU A 211 -7.07 33.17 24.95
N HIS A 212 -6.01 33.32 24.16
CA HIS A 212 -4.85 34.07 24.58
C HIS A 212 -5.25 35.53 24.81
N LYS A 213 -5.16 36.00 26.06
CA LYS A 213 -5.53 37.37 26.44
C LYS A 213 -4.47 38.33 25.94
N GLU A 214 -4.72 39.00 24.81
CA GLU A 214 -3.97 40.21 24.49
C GLU A 214 -4.41 41.36 25.41
N ALA A 215 -3.44 42.02 26.05
CA ALA A 215 -3.68 43.06 27.05
C ALA A 215 -4.34 44.35 26.49
N ASP A 216 -4.29 44.55 25.16
CA ASP A 216 -4.85 45.72 24.50
C ASP A 216 -6.14 45.36 23.72
N PRO A 217 -7.31 45.92 24.09
CA PRO A 217 -8.59 45.64 23.42
C PRO A 217 -8.61 46.05 21.94
N GLY A 218 -7.92 47.12 21.55
CA GLY A 218 -7.85 47.56 20.15
C GLY A 218 -6.97 46.64 19.27
N ARG A 219 -5.97 46.01 19.89
CA ARG A 219 -5.15 44.99 19.25
C ARG A 219 -5.88 43.65 19.17
N ARG A 220 -6.67 43.30 20.19
CA ARG A 220 -7.52 42.10 20.22
C ARG A 220 -8.51 42.06 19.07
N VAL A 221 -9.21 43.15 18.77
CA VAL A 221 -10.15 43.19 17.62
C VAL A 221 -9.40 43.04 16.30
N ARG A 222 -8.27 43.74 16.11
CA ARG A 222 -7.44 43.60 14.90
C ARG A 222 -6.93 42.17 14.72
N VAL A 223 -6.50 41.51 15.79
CA VAL A 223 -6.06 40.12 15.77
C VAL A 223 -7.20 39.18 15.38
N HIS A 224 -8.39 39.34 15.96
CA HIS A 224 -9.55 38.52 15.59
C HIS A 224 -9.96 38.71 14.13
N VAL A 225 -9.99 39.96 13.65
CA VAL A 225 -10.28 40.27 12.25
C VAL A 225 -9.20 39.70 11.33
N ALA A 226 -7.91 39.82 11.69
CA ALA A 226 -6.81 39.26 10.91
C ALA A 226 -6.87 37.72 10.83
N ILE A 227 -7.15 37.04 11.95
CA ILE A 227 -7.31 35.58 11.98
C ILE A 227 -8.54 35.16 11.17
N GLY A 228 -9.67 35.86 11.33
CA GLY A 228 -10.88 35.61 10.53
C GLY A 228 -10.64 35.81 9.04
N LEU A 229 -9.88 36.85 8.66
CA LEU A 229 -9.52 37.11 7.27
C LEU A 229 -8.56 36.06 6.72
N CYS A 230 -7.53 35.65 7.47
CA CYS A 230 -6.62 34.57 7.10
C CYS A 230 -7.36 33.23 6.95
N MET A 231 -8.28 32.92 7.86
CA MET A 231 -9.12 31.73 7.74
C MET A 231 -10.03 31.80 6.52
N LEU A 232 -10.65 32.95 6.25
CA LEU A 232 -11.49 33.13 5.07
C LEU A 232 -10.64 32.98 3.80
N MET A 233 -9.46 33.59 3.75
CA MET A 233 -8.51 33.52 2.65
C MET A 233 -8.04 32.08 2.40
N LEU A 234 -7.90 31.25 3.43
CA LEU A 234 -7.52 29.84 3.29
C LEU A 234 -8.74 28.95 2.95
N THR A 235 -9.91 29.27 3.51
CA THR A 235 -11.14 28.48 3.38
C THR A 235 -11.79 28.63 2.01
N VAL A 236 -11.92 29.85 1.50
CA VAL A 236 -12.60 30.10 0.22
C VAL A 236 -11.95 29.34 -0.95
N PRO A 237 -10.63 29.44 -1.21
CA PRO A 237 -10.01 28.69 -2.28
C PRO A 237 -10.04 27.19 -2.00
N SER A 238 -9.77 26.73 -0.77
CA SER A 238 -9.79 25.30 -0.45
C SER A 238 -11.18 24.67 -0.58
N ALA A 239 -12.23 25.39 -0.19
CA ALA A 239 -13.62 24.96 -0.34
C ALA A 239 -14.05 24.95 -1.81
N PHE A 240 -13.65 25.97 -2.59
CA PHE A 240 -13.87 25.99 -4.04
C PHE A 240 -13.19 24.82 -4.75
N LEU A 241 -11.96 24.54 -4.34
CA LEU A 241 -11.13 23.44 -4.84
C LEU A 241 -11.74 22.07 -4.47
N ALA A 242 -12.15 21.88 -3.21
CA ALA A 242 -12.87 20.69 -2.78
C ALA A 242 -14.22 20.52 -3.52
N TYR A 243 -14.95 21.61 -3.74
CA TYR A 243 -16.18 21.59 -4.53
C TYR A 243 -15.91 21.17 -5.98
N ARG A 244 -14.87 21.71 -6.63
CA ARG A 244 -14.44 21.27 -7.98
C ARG A 244 -14.12 19.78 -7.99
N LEU A 245 -13.36 19.30 -7.02
CA LEU A 245 -13.00 17.90 -6.88
C LEU A 245 -14.24 17.01 -6.77
N VAL A 246 -15.22 17.38 -5.93
CA VAL A 246 -16.49 16.65 -5.82
C VAL A 246 -17.25 16.65 -7.14
N GLN A 247 -17.31 17.78 -7.83
CA GLN A 247 -17.96 17.88 -9.14
C GLN A 247 -17.28 17.00 -10.20
N ASP A 248 -15.95 16.96 -10.22
CA ASP A 248 -15.16 16.13 -11.14
C ASP A 248 -15.39 14.64 -10.86
N GLN A 249 -15.40 14.23 -9.59
CA GLN A 249 -15.66 12.84 -9.21
C GLN A 249 -17.11 12.42 -9.54
N LEU A 250 -18.08 13.29 -9.29
CA LEU A 250 -19.48 13.06 -9.69
C LEU A 250 -19.62 12.95 -11.22
N PHE A 251 -18.88 13.75 -11.98
CA PHE A 251 -18.89 13.72 -13.44
C PHE A 251 -18.28 12.44 -13.99
N LEU A 252 -17.16 11.99 -13.42
CA LEU A 252 -16.54 10.72 -13.77
C LEU A 252 -17.45 9.53 -13.46
N ALA A 253 -18.10 9.53 -12.30
CA ALA A 253 -19.06 8.49 -11.92
C ALA A 253 -20.27 8.46 -12.88
N ALA A 254 -20.85 9.63 -13.18
CA ALA A 254 -21.96 9.74 -14.14
C ALA A 254 -21.54 9.30 -15.55
N SER A 255 -20.34 9.67 -15.99
CA SER A 255 -19.79 9.27 -17.30
C SER A 255 -19.60 7.76 -17.40
N LYS A 256 -19.05 7.12 -16.36
CA LYS A 256 -18.91 5.66 -16.29
C LYS A 256 -20.25 4.94 -16.37
N GLU A 257 -21.28 5.46 -15.70
CA GLU A 257 -22.63 4.87 -15.74
C GLU A 257 -23.30 5.01 -17.12
N VAL A 258 -23.11 6.15 -17.79
CA VAL A 258 -23.58 6.36 -19.18
C VAL A 258 -22.89 5.39 -20.13
N ILE A 259 -21.57 5.26 -20.01
CA ILE A 259 -20.77 4.32 -20.79
C ILE A 259 -21.22 2.87 -20.54
N ALA A 260 -21.42 2.48 -19.27
CA ALA A 260 -21.90 1.14 -18.92
C ALA A 260 -23.33 0.87 -19.44
N THR A 261 -24.16 1.90 -19.58
CA THR A 261 -25.49 1.79 -20.19
C THR A 261 -25.37 1.53 -21.71
N LEU A 262 -24.44 2.24 -22.38
CA LEU A 262 -24.16 2.06 -23.81
C LEU A 262 -23.56 0.68 -24.12
N GLU A 263 -22.65 0.17 -23.28
CA GLU A 263 -22.01 -1.14 -23.48
C GLU A 263 -22.96 -2.34 -23.31
N ARG A 264 -24.08 -2.13 -22.60
CA ARG A 264 -25.14 -3.13 -22.41
C ARG A 264 -26.12 -3.25 -23.58
N GLN A 265 -26.09 -2.32 -24.53
CA GLN A 265 -26.91 -2.41 -25.73
C GLN A 265 -26.28 -3.38 -26.74
N GLU A 266 -27.13 -4.21 -27.35
CA GLU A 266 -26.73 -5.04 -28.49
C GLU A 266 -26.49 -4.14 -29.71
N GLY A 267 -25.41 -4.38 -30.47
CA GLY A 267 -25.06 -3.61 -31.67
C GLY A 267 -24.16 -2.37 -31.47
N VAL A 268 -23.83 -2.00 -30.23
CA VAL A 268 -23.01 -0.81 -29.90
C VAL A 268 -21.67 -1.23 -29.27
N LEU A 269 -20.55 -0.87 -29.89
CA LEU A 269 -19.18 -1.09 -29.39
C LEU A 269 -18.52 0.27 -29.09
N VAL A 270 -18.18 0.52 -27.83
CA VAL A 270 -17.47 1.75 -27.45
C VAL A 270 -15.98 1.56 -27.76
N LEU A 271 -15.49 2.25 -28.79
CA LEU A 271 -14.12 2.13 -29.31
C LEU A 271 -13.12 3.04 -28.57
N SER A 272 -13.56 4.23 -28.15
CA SER A 272 -12.73 5.14 -27.35
C SER A 272 -13.58 6.01 -26.43
N LYS A 273 -13.02 6.32 -25.27
CA LYS A 273 -13.64 7.09 -24.19
C LYS A 273 -12.71 8.24 -23.84
N GLU A 274 -13.09 9.46 -24.21
CA GLU A 274 -12.40 10.66 -23.77
C GLU A 274 -13.33 11.49 -22.90
N THR A 275 -12.98 11.58 -21.62
CA THR A 275 -13.70 12.41 -20.65
C THR A 275 -12.86 13.64 -20.33
N SER A 276 -13.23 14.79 -20.87
CA SER A 276 -12.55 16.06 -20.59
C SER A 276 -13.19 16.74 -19.39
N LEU A 277 -12.48 16.72 -18.25
CA LEU A 277 -12.90 17.42 -17.02
C LEU A 277 -12.95 18.95 -17.22
N ALA A 278 -11.98 19.49 -17.97
CA ALA A 278 -11.86 20.93 -18.21
C ALA A 278 -13.02 21.52 -19.03
N GLN A 279 -13.50 20.77 -20.03
CA GLN A 279 -14.62 21.19 -20.90
C GLN A 279 -15.96 20.58 -20.50
N ARG A 280 -15.99 19.76 -19.44
CA ARG A 280 -17.14 18.93 -19.04
C ARG A 280 -17.73 18.16 -20.23
N ARG A 281 -16.88 17.61 -21.07
CA ARG A 281 -17.25 16.99 -22.35
C ARG A 281 -16.98 15.50 -22.29
N LEU A 282 -17.99 14.72 -22.67
CA LEU A 282 -17.90 13.27 -22.78
C LEU A 282 -17.93 12.92 -24.27
N SER A 283 -16.76 12.61 -24.82
CA SER A 283 -16.63 12.18 -26.21
C SER A 283 -16.55 10.66 -26.21
N ILE A 284 -17.56 10.02 -26.81
CA ILE A 284 -17.64 8.57 -26.93
C ILE A 284 -17.57 8.23 -28.42
N VAL A 285 -16.52 7.53 -28.82
CA VAL A 285 -16.43 6.99 -30.16
C VAL A 285 -17.11 5.63 -30.13
N VAL A 286 -18.14 5.46 -30.95
CA VAL A 286 -18.95 4.25 -31.03
C VAL A 286 -18.77 3.65 -32.41
N GLY A 287 -18.45 2.36 -32.47
CA GLY A 287 -18.61 1.53 -33.67
C GLY A 287 -19.91 0.75 -33.54
N GLY A 288 -20.72 0.67 -34.59
CA GLY A 288 -22.02 0.00 -34.50
C GLY A 288 -23.08 0.60 -35.38
N ASP A 289 -24.30 0.09 -35.18
CA ASP A 289 -25.50 0.75 -35.69
C ASP A 289 -25.58 2.18 -35.14
N PRO A 290 -26.01 3.15 -35.96
CA PRO A 290 -26.11 4.53 -35.51
C PRO A 290 -27.10 4.64 -34.34
N VAL A 291 -26.60 5.04 -33.17
CA VAL A 291 -27.43 5.29 -31.98
C VAL A 291 -28.53 6.29 -32.34
N PRO A 292 -29.82 5.94 -32.22
CA PRO A 292 -30.92 6.81 -32.63
C PRO A 292 -30.88 8.16 -31.91
N PRO A 293 -31.23 9.28 -32.57
CA PRO A 293 -31.19 10.61 -31.95
C PRO A 293 -32.07 10.73 -30.69
N ALA A 294 -33.13 9.91 -30.59
CA ALA A 294 -33.97 9.80 -29.39
C ALA A 294 -33.20 9.23 -28.19
N GLU A 295 -32.30 8.27 -28.40
CA GLU A 295 -31.45 7.70 -27.35
C GLU A 295 -30.29 8.62 -26.98
N GLN A 296 -29.70 9.30 -27.96
CA GLN A 296 -28.70 10.34 -27.68
C GLN A 296 -29.29 11.44 -26.79
N ALA A 297 -30.52 11.89 -27.10
CA ALA A 297 -31.25 12.85 -26.27
C ALA A 297 -31.59 12.29 -24.89
N ARG A 298 -31.90 10.99 -24.76
CA ARG A 298 -32.17 10.34 -23.46
C ARG A 298 -30.91 10.26 -22.58
N LEU A 299 -29.77 9.89 -23.17
CA LEU A 299 -28.48 9.82 -22.49
C LEU A 299 -27.98 11.21 -22.11
N GLN A 300 -28.15 12.20 -22.99
CA GLN A 300 -27.85 13.59 -22.70
C GLN A 300 -28.76 14.14 -21.59
N ARG A 301 -30.07 13.86 -21.61
CA ARG A 301 -30.98 14.23 -20.50
C ARG A 301 -30.59 13.56 -19.19
N ARG A 302 -30.09 12.32 -19.20
CA ARG A 302 -29.56 11.62 -18.01
C ARG A 302 -28.30 12.28 -17.44
N LEU A 303 -27.39 12.72 -18.31
CA LEU A 303 -26.22 13.53 -17.92
C LEU A 303 -26.65 14.86 -17.32
N GLN A 304 -27.59 15.54 -17.97
CA GLN A 304 -28.12 16.83 -17.52
C GLN A 304 -28.91 16.72 -16.21
N SER A 305 -29.71 15.65 -16.01
CA SER A 305 -30.47 15.43 -14.78
C SER A 305 -29.61 15.16 -13.55
N LYS A 306 -28.33 14.80 -13.74
CA LYS A 306 -27.34 14.64 -12.65
C LYS A 306 -26.57 15.93 -12.35
N GLY A 307 -27.02 17.09 -12.86
CA GLY A 307 -26.43 18.41 -12.58
C GLY A 307 -25.44 18.90 -13.64
N PHE A 308 -25.20 18.14 -14.71
CA PHE A 308 -24.26 18.51 -15.78
C PHE A 308 -24.98 19.09 -16.99
N VAL A 309 -25.67 20.22 -16.81
CA VAL A 309 -26.51 20.88 -17.84
C VAL A 309 -25.72 21.25 -19.10
N GLN A 310 -24.43 21.59 -18.94
CA GLN A 310 -23.52 21.98 -20.04
C GLN A 310 -22.73 20.79 -20.62
N ALA A 311 -22.91 19.57 -20.11
CA ALA A 311 -22.17 18.44 -20.64
C ALA A 311 -22.64 18.09 -22.05
N THR A 312 -21.68 18.10 -22.97
CA THR A 312 -21.93 17.74 -24.37
C THR A 312 -21.51 16.29 -24.57
N LEU A 313 -22.47 15.45 -24.95
CA LEU A 313 -22.24 14.08 -25.39
C LEU A 313 -21.92 14.12 -26.89
N GLN A 314 -20.72 13.74 -27.28
CA GLN A 314 -20.37 13.59 -28.69
C GLN A 314 -20.21 12.12 -29.04
N LEU A 315 -21.15 11.62 -29.82
CA LEU A 315 -21.08 10.30 -30.42
C LEU A 315 -20.51 10.44 -31.83
N ARG A 316 -19.33 9.86 -32.06
CA ARG A 316 -18.76 9.75 -33.40
C ARG A 316 -18.88 8.30 -33.85
N ASN A 317 -19.74 8.06 -34.83
CA ASN A 317 -19.89 6.74 -35.45
C ASN A 317 -18.75 6.50 -36.44
N VAL A 318 -18.11 5.33 -36.33
CA VAL A 318 -17.06 4.91 -37.26
C VAL A 318 -17.60 3.78 -38.14
N GLY A 319 -17.98 4.13 -39.38
CA GLY A 319 -18.29 3.20 -40.47
C GLY A 319 -19.72 2.66 -40.52
N GLU A 320 -20.48 3.01 -41.56
CA GLU A 320 -21.82 2.45 -41.89
C GLU A 320 -21.82 0.94 -42.25
N LYS A 321 -20.67 0.26 -42.22
CA LYS A 321 -20.50 -1.14 -42.63
C LYS A 321 -19.50 -1.92 -41.77
N LEU A 322 -19.33 -1.56 -40.51
CA LEU A 322 -18.59 -2.42 -39.58
C LEU A 322 -19.61 -3.36 -38.94
N ASP A 323 -19.57 -4.65 -39.28
CA ASP A 323 -20.39 -5.66 -38.59
C ASP A 323 -19.83 -5.84 -37.17
N VAL A 324 -20.40 -5.07 -36.25
CA VAL A 324 -19.92 -4.97 -34.88
C VAL A 324 -20.19 -6.25 -34.10
N ALA A 325 -21.11 -7.10 -34.56
CA ALA A 325 -21.25 -8.44 -34.02
C ALA A 325 -20.02 -9.30 -34.37
N ALA A 326 -19.58 -9.28 -35.63
CA ALA A 326 -18.38 -9.99 -36.08
C ALA A 326 -17.10 -9.43 -35.45
N LEU A 327 -16.96 -8.10 -35.34
CA LEU A 327 -15.81 -7.46 -34.71
C LEU A 327 -15.81 -7.66 -33.19
N ARG A 328 -16.97 -7.65 -32.51
CA ARG A 328 -17.05 -7.95 -31.07
C ARG A 328 -16.74 -9.41 -30.78
N GLU A 329 -17.08 -10.33 -31.69
CA GLU A 329 -16.72 -11.73 -31.59
C GLU A 329 -15.24 -11.96 -31.89
N GLN A 330 -14.67 -11.25 -32.87
CA GLN A 330 -13.24 -11.26 -33.16
C GLN A 330 -12.41 -10.60 -32.04
N LEU A 331 -12.87 -9.48 -31.48
CA LEU A 331 -12.25 -8.80 -30.35
C LEU A 331 -12.45 -9.58 -29.05
N ARG A 332 -13.56 -10.32 -28.88
CA ARG A 332 -13.70 -11.31 -27.80
C ARG A 332 -12.72 -12.45 -27.99
N ARG A 333 -12.54 -12.96 -29.21
CA ARG A 333 -11.52 -13.98 -29.51
C ARG A 333 -10.11 -13.45 -29.30
N GLU A 334 -9.81 -12.21 -29.67
CA GLU A 334 -8.51 -11.56 -29.44
C GLU A 334 -8.29 -11.21 -27.97
N LEU A 335 -9.29 -10.70 -27.24
CA LEU A 335 -9.20 -10.46 -25.79
C LEU A 335 -9.20 -11.76 -24.99
N GLN A 336 -9.84 -12.82 -25.48
CA GLN A 336 -9.70 -14.17 -24.94
C GLN A 336 -8.35 -14.76 -25.31
N ALA A 337 -7.77 -14.47 -26.48
CA ALA A 337 -6.43 -14.89 -26.87
C ALA A 337 -5.34 -14.12 -26.09
N ASP A 338 -5.57 -12.84 -25.79
CA ASP A 338 -4.65 -11.94 -25.06
C ASP A 338 -4.80 -12.09 -23.54
N ARG A 339 -5.97 -12.54 -23.04
CA ARG A 339 -6.11 -13.10 -21.68
C ARG A 339 -5.62 -14.56 -21.60
N ALA A 340 -5.72 -15.33 -22.69
CA ALA A 340 -5.11 -16.65 -22.78
C ALA A 340 -3.58 -16.56 -22.88
N GLY A 341 -2.97 -15.44 -23.29
CA GLY A 341 -1.52 -15.28 -23.21
C GLY A 341 -1.00 -15.44 -21.77
N PRO A 342 -1.47 -14.64 -20.80
CA PRO A 342 -1.09 -14.77 -19.40
C PRO A 342 -1.73 -15.97 -18.70
N GLU A 343 -3.01 -16.31 -18.97
CA GLU A 343 -3.69 -17.43 -18.30
C GLU A 343 -3.32 -18.79 -18.89
N ALA A 344 -3.11 -18.97 -20.20
CA ALA A 344 -2.64 -20.24 -20.75
C ALA A 344 -1.17 -20.48 -20.45
N VAL A 345 -0.31 -19.45 -20.43
CA VAL A 345 1.08 -19.60 -19.93
C VAL A 345 1.08 -19.92 -18.43
N ARG A 346 0.14 -19.35 -17.66
CA ARG A 346 -0.02 -19.67 -16.23
C ARG A 346 -0.65 -21.05 -15.99
N ASP A 347 -1.58 -21.49 -16.82
CA ASP A 347 -2.21 -22.82 -16.76
C ASP A 347 -1.29 -23.91 -17.31
N GLU A 348 -0.45 -23.60 -18.30
CA GLU A 348 0.64 -24.44 -18.78
C GLU A 348 1.74 -24.55 -17.72
N ALA A 349 2.13 -23.44 -17.09
CA ALA A 349 3.05 -23.46 -15.94
C ALA A 349 2.44 -24.20 -14.73
N LEU A 350 1.15 -24.03 -14.44
CA LEU A 350 0.46 -24.73 -13.36
C LEU A 350 0.29 -26.22 -13.66
N SER A 351 0.03 -26.61 -14.92
CA SER A 351 -0.06 -28.01 -15.32
C SER A 351 1.31 -28.68 -15.34
N ALA A 352 2.35 -28.01 -15.84
CA ALA A 352 3.73 -28.47 -15.74
C ALA A 352 4.16 -28.65 -14.27
N MET A 353 3.84 -27.68 -13.41
CA MET A 353 4.15 -27.74 -11.98
C MET A 353 3.34 -28.84 -11.26
N ARG A 354 2.07 -29.05 -11.64
CA ARG A 354 1.24 -30.18 -11.14
C ARG A 354 1.79 -31.53 -11.56
N ILE A 355 2.27 -31.66 -12.80
CA ILE A 355 2.91 -32.88 -13.30
C ILE A 355 4.21 -33.15 -12.53
N GLU A 356 5.01 -32.12 -12.24
CA GLU A 356 6.25 -32.25 -11.46
C GLU A 356 5.99 -32.58 -9.98
N LEU A 357 4.96 -31.97 -9.38
CA LEU A 357 4.47 -32.32 -8.04
C LEU A 357 3.92 -33.75 -7.99
N ALA A 358 3.16 -34.19 -9.00
CA ALA A 358 2.66 -35.55 -9.09
C ALA A 358 3.81 -36.56 -9.23
N LYS A 359 4.82 -36.27 -10.06
CA LYS A 359 6.04 -37.08 -10.21
C LYS A 359 6.82 -37.18 -8.90
N THR A 360 6.98 -36.07 -8.18
CA THR A 360 7.66 -36.04 -6.87
C THR A 360 6.87 -36.81 -5.80
N THR A 361 5.55 -36.67 -5.80
CA THR A 361 4.66 -37.37 -4.85
C THR A 361 4.64 -38.88 -5.12
N GLN A 362 4.61 -39.29 -6.39
CA GLN A 362 4.72 -40.68 -6.81
C GLN A 362 6.08 -41.29 -6.43
N GLN A 363 7.17 -40.53 -6.61
CA GLN A 363 8.51 -40.96 -6.19
C GLN A 363 8.59 -41.16 -4.68
N ARG A 364 8.05 -40.23 -3.88
CA ARG A 364 7.98 -40.38 -2.42
C ARG A 364 7.13 -41.59 -2.00
N ALA A 365 6.02 -41.84 -2.68
CA ALA A 365 5.17 -43.00 -2.41
C ALA A 365 5.91 -44.32 -2.73
N LEU A 366 6.65 -44.38 -3.84
CA LEU A 366 7.46 -45.53 -4.22
C LEU A 366 8.61 -45.76 -3.22
N GLN A 367 9.28 -44.69 -2.78
CA GLN A 367 10.31 -44.76 -1.72
C GLN A 367 9.71 -45.27 -0.39
N ALA A 368 8.54 -44.79 0.01
CA ALA A 368 7.85 -45.25 1.22
C ALA A 368 7.43 -46.73 1.13
N GLN A 369 6.99 -47.19 -0.04
CA GLN A 369 6.67 -48.61 -0.26
C GLN A 369 7.93 -49.48 -0.23
N LEU A 370 9.02 -49.02 -0.82
CA LEU A 370 10.32 -49.70 -0.78
C LEU A 370 10.82 -49.86 0.67
N VAL A 371 10.70 -48.82 1.50
CA VAL A 371 11.06 -48.92 2.94
C VAL A 371 10.23 -50.02 3.62
N LYS A 372 8.92 -50.08 3.37
CA LYS A 372 8.06 -51.12 3.94
C LYS A 372 8.44 -52.52 3.49
N GLU A 373 8.74 -52.72 2.20
CA GLU A 373 9.17 -54.02 1.66
C GLU A 373 10.51 -54.47 2.24
N LEU A 374 11.48 -53.56 2.37
CA LEU A 374 12.81 -53.87 2.93
C LEU A 374 12.74 -54.18 4.43
N LEU A 375 11.94 -53.43 5.21
CA LEU A 375 11.72 -53.73 6.63
C LEU A 375 10.98 -55.06 6.83
N ALA A 376 10.10 -55.46 5.91
CA ALA A 376 9.40 -56.75 5.97
C ALA A 376 10.30 -57.93 5.56
N ALA A 377 11.16 -57.75 4.56
CA ALA A 377 12.07 -58.78 4.07
C ALA A 377 13.29 -59.02 4.98
N TYR A 378 13.72 -58.01 5.75
CA TYR A 378 14.91 -58.07 6.61
C TYR A 378 14.59 -57.59 8.04
N PRO A 379 14.19 -58.51 8.95
CA PRO A 379 13.80 -58.17 10.32
C PRO A 379 14.94 -57.61 11.20
N THR A 380 16.19 -57.70 10.75
CA THR A 380 17.39 -57.23 11.46
C THR A 380 17.68 -55.74 11.27
N ILE A 381 16.96 -55.08 10.35
CA ILE A 381 17.09 -53.65 10.06
C ILE A 381 16.29 -52.84 11.07
N SER A 382 16.94 -51.92 11.78
CA SER A 382 16.32 -51.04 12.77
C SER A 382 15.84 -49.72 12.16
N THR A 383 16.60 -49.13 11.24
CA THR A 383 16.20 -47.90 10.53
C THR A 383 16.63 -47.94 9.05
N ILE A 384 15.79 -47.37 8.18
CA ILE A 384 16.09 -47.16 6.76
C ILE A 384 15.77 -45.71 6.41
N ALA A 385 16.73 -44.99 5.85
CA ALA A 385 16.52 -43.70 5.23
C ALA A 385 16.78 -43.78 3.73
N VAL A 386 15.85 -43.24 2.94
CA VAL A 386 15.93 -43.20 1.48
C VAL A 386 15.89 -41.75 1.05
N GLY A 387 16.88 -41.33 0.26
CA GLY A 387 16.97 -39.97 -0.24
C GLY A 387 17.51 -39.92 -1.65
N ASP A 388 17.12 -38.87 -2.38
CA ASP A 388 17.70 -38.56 -3.67
C ASP A 388 18.87 -37.58 -3.49
N GLY A 389 20.00 -37.88 -4.11
CA GLY A 389 21.21 -37.08 -4.07
C GLY A 389 21.79 -36.86 -5.46
N VAL A 390 22.80 -35.99 -5.56
CA VAL A 390 23.57 -35.77 -6.79
C VAL A 390 24.99 -36.27 -6.56
N GLY A 391 25.41 -37.24 -7.35
CA GLY A 391 26.76 -37.80 -7.30
C GLY A 391 27.64 -37.19 -8.38
N ARG A 392 28.89 -36.88 -8.00
CA ARG A 392 29.95 -36.51 -8.94
C ARG A 392 31.18 -37.35 -8.64
N ALA A 393 31.58 -38.21 -9.57
CA ALA A 393 32.86 -38.90 -9.48
C ALA A 393 34.00 -37.92 -9.82
N ARG A 394 35.16 -38.08 -9.18
CA ARG A 394 36.32 -37.18 -9.34
C ARG A 394 36.79 -37.08 -10.81
N ASP A 395 36.59 -38.15 -11.57
CA ASP A 395 37.05 -38.28 -12.97
C ASP A 395 35.92 -38.22 -14.01
N ALA A 396 34.66 -37.99 -13.60
CA ALA A 396 33.52 -37.91 -14.52
C ALA A 396 33.01 -36.46 -14.66
N GLN A 397 32.86 -35.98 -15.89
CA GLN A 397 32.34 -34.64 -16.21
C GLN A 397 30.81 -34.50 -16.01
N SER A 398 30.08 -35.60 -15.86
CA SER A 398 28.62 -35.58 -15.69
C SER A 398 28.19 -35.76 -14.23
N GLN A 399 27.41 -34.80 -13.71
CA GLN A 399 26.61 -34.98 -12.49
C GLN A 399 25.37 -35.81 -12.82
N GLY A 400 25.07 -36.83 -12.01
CA GLY A 400 23.91 -37.69 -12.20
C GLY A 400 23.08 -37.86 -10.92
N PRO A 401 21.76 -38.12 -11.04
CA PRO A 401 20.92 -38.45 -9.90
C PRO A 401 21.35 -39.80 -9.29
N VAL A 402 21.59 -39.81 -7.99
CA VAL A 402 21.95 -40.99 -7.20
C VAL A 402 20.86 -41.25 -6.16
N LEU A 403 20.31 -42.45 -6.14
CA LEU A 403 19.45 -42.91 -5.05
C LEU A 403 20.36 -43.38 -3.90
N VAL A 404 20.23 -42.73 -2.74
CA VAL A 404 21.00 -43.04 -1.54
C VAL A 404 20.11 -43.79 -0.55
N LEU A 405 20.52 -45.00 -0.21
CA LEU A 405 19.88 -45.83 0.80
C LEU A 405 20.82 -45.97 1.99
N ALA A 406 20.43 -45.42 3.14
CA ALA A 406 21.14 -45.60 4.40
C ALA A 406 20.39 -46.64 5.26
N ILE A 407 21.08 -47.72 5.63
CA ILE A 407 20.52 -48.81 6.44
C ILE A 407 21.28 -48.86 7.77
N GLU A 408 20.55 -48.90 8.88
CA GLU A 408 21.08 -49.29 10.19
C GLU A 408 20.50 -50.64 10.58
N ALA A 409 21.35 -51.59 10.96
CA ALA A 409 20.92 -52.95 11.30
C ALA A 409 21.77 -53.53 12.43
N THR A 410 21.14 -54.30 13.31
CA THR A 410 21.77 -54.97 14.44
C THR A 410 21.25 -56.42 14.54
N PRO A 411 22.07 -57.45 14.25
CA PRO A 411 23.46 -57.41 13.79
C PRO A 411 23.63 -56.90 12.34
N ALA A 412 24.86 -56.54 11.96
CA ALA A 412 25.16 -56.02 10.63
C ALA A 412 24.79 -57.03 9.52
N LEU A 413 24.23 -56.54 8.39
CA LEU A 413 23.92 -57.38 7.24
C LEU A 413 25.20 -57.95 6.60
N ALA A 414 25.10 -59.16 6.06
CA ALA A 414 26.17 -59.77 5.29
C ALA A 414 26.38 -59.01 3.96
N LEU A 415 27.62 -59.03 3.45
CA LEU A 415 28.00 -58.41 2.18
C LEU A 415 27.16 -58.93 1.00
N GLU A 416 26.74 -60.20 1.04
CA GLU A 416 25.87 -60.81 0.03
C GLU A 416 24.46 -60.21 0.01
N ASP A 417 23.90 -59.91 1.18
CA ASP A 417 22.57 -59.31 1.29
C ASP A 417 22.57 -57.85 0.84
N LEU A 418 23.63 -57.10 1.17
CA LEU A 418 23.83 -55.73 0.65
C LEU A 418 23.97 -55.73 -0.88
N ALA A 419 24.67 -56.71 -1.45
CA ALA A 419 24.79 -56.86 -2.90
C ALA A 419 23.44 -57.20 -3.57
N ARG A 420 22.62 -58.06 -2.93
CA ARG A 420 21.25 -58.37 -3.40
C ARG A 420 20.33 -57.16 -3.35
N ILE A 421 20.35 -56.39 -2.27
CA ILE A 421 19.57 -55.15 -2.14
C ILE A 421 19.99 -54.14 -3.20
N ARG A 422 21.30 -53.95 -3.41
CA ARG A 422 21.83 -53.06 -4.45
C ARG A 422 21.41 -53.49 -5.86
N ALA A 423 21.48 -54.79 -6.17
CA ALA A 423 21.07 -55.33 -7.45
C ALA A 423 19.55 -55.18 -7.69
N GLY A 424 18.72 -55.46 -6.68
CA GLY A 424 17.27 -55.29 -6.76
C GLY A 424 16.85 -53.83 -6.95
N LEU A 425 17.56 -52.90 -6.32
CA LEU A 425 17.33 -51.46 -6.49
C LEU A 425 17.81 -50.95 -7.85
N ALA A 426 18.95 -51.43 -8.34
CA ALA A 426 19.44 -51.08 -9.68
C ALA A 426 18.49 -51.58 -10.79
N ALA A 427 17.83 -52.73 -10.59
CA ALA A 427 16.83 -53.24 -11.52
C ALA A 427 15.51 -52.42 -11.50
N ARG A 428 15.11 -51.89 -10.35
CA ARG A 428 13.90 -51.06 -10.20
C ARG A 428 14.10 -49.60 -10.61
N PHE A 429 15.33 -49.08 -10.55
CA PHE A 429 15.68 -47.70 -10.88
C PHE A 429 16.81 -47.63 -11.94
N PRO A 430 16.55 -48.04 -13.20
CA PRO A 430 17.58 -48.13 -14.24
C PRO A 430 18.20 -46.78 -14.60
N ASP A 431 17.45 -45.69 -14.40
CA ASP A 431 17.88 -44.32 -14.75
C ASP A 431 18.66 -43.62 -13.62
N ARG A 432 18.96 -44.31 -12.51
CA ARG A 432 19.65 -43.74 -11.35
C ARG A 432 20.79 -44.64 -10.89
N ALA A 433 21.91 -44.03 -10.52
CA ALA A 433 22.94 -44.78 -9.80
C ALA A 433 22.46 -45.06 -8.38
N VAL A 434 22.67 -46.29 -7.88
CA VAL A 434 22.24 -46.70 -6.54
C VAL A 434 23.45 -46.79 -5.61
N ALA A 435 23.40 -46.04 -4.51
CA ALA A 435 24.38 -46.09 -3.44
C ALA A 435 23.70 -46.64 -2.17
N VAL A 436 24.13 -47.82 -1.73
CA VAL A 436 23.69 -48.41 -0.45
C VAL A 436 24.82 -48.22 0.56
N GLN A 437 24.52 -47.55 1.67
CA GLN A 437 25.43 -47.34 2.78
C GLN A 437 24.84 -47.99 4.03
N GLN A 438 25.64 -48.79 4.72
CA GLN A 438 25.28 -49.30 6.03
C GLN A 438 26.03 -48.48 7.08
N ALA A 439 25.29 -47.82 7.96
CA ALA A 439 25.89 -47.16 9.11
C ALA A 439 26.13 -48.21 10.21
N LEU A 440 27.39 -48.39 10.62
CA LEU A 440 27.71 -49.03 11.89
C LEU A 440 27.46 -48.01 13.00
N GLN A 441 26.65 -48.36 14.01
CA GLN A 441 26.52 -47.52 15.20
C GLN A 441 27.92 -47.20 15.76
N PRO A 442 28.26 -45.92 16.00
CA PRO A 442 29.45 -45.61 16.78
C PRO A 442 29.24 -46.20 18.19
N ALA A 443 30.22 -46.97 18.67
CA ALA A 443 30.18 -47.54 20.02
C ALA A 443 29.86 -46.44 21.05
N PRO A 444 29.04 -46.72 22.08
CA PRO A 444 28.65 -45.71 23.05
C PRO A 444 29.91 -45.09 23.69
N PRO A 445 29.92 -43.77 23.95
CA PRO A 445 31.12 -43.10 24.45
C PRO A 445 31.55 -43.74 25.77
N ARG A 446 32.82 -44.19 25.84
CA ARG A 446 33.44 -44.69 27.08
C ARG A 446 33.22 -43.65 28.17
N GLN A 447 32.51 -44.01 29.23
CA GLN A 447 32.46 -43.21 30.45
C GLN A 447 33.90 -43.00 30.91
N ILE A 448 34.40 -41.77 30.77
CA ILE A 448 35.66 -41.36 31.36
C ILE A 448 35.45 -41.38 32.87
N ALA A 449 36.01 -42.39 33.53
CA ALA A 449 36.13 -42.43 34.96
C ALA A 449 36.86 -41.16 35.42
N ARG A 450 36.12 -40.24 36.07
CA ARG A 450 36.70 -39.16 36.86
C ARG A 450 37.38 -39.81 38.06
N ASN A 451 38.63 -40.23 37.86
CA ASN A 451 39.56 -40.52 38.94
C ASN A 451 39.91 -39.18 39.60
N GLY A 452 39.13 -38.81 40.63
CA GLY A 452 39.48 -37.75 41.57
C GLY A 452 40.71 -38.19 42.35
N ASN A 453 41.89 -37.82 41.85
CA ASN A 453 43.14 -38.05 42.54
C ASN A 453 43.22 -37.12 43.77
N ARG A 454 43.37 -37.74 44.94
CA ARG A 454 43.70 -37.10 46.20
C ARG A 454 45.00 -36.31 46.07
N ARG A 455 45.06 -35.13 46.66
CA ARG A 455 46.26 -34.66 47.36
C ARG A 455 45.84 -34.13 48.74
N SER A 456 46.24 -34.87 49.75
CA SER A 456 46.40 -34.42 51.13
C SER A 456 47.80 -33.83 51.28
N SER A 457 47.91 -32.57 51.72
CA SER A 457 48.99 -31.99 52.52
C SER A 457 48.49 -30.64 53.01
#